data_AF-A0A1A6XUS2-F1
#
_entry.id   AF-A0A1A6XUS2-F1
#
_cell.length_a   1.000
_cell.length_b   1.000
_cell.length_c   1.000
_cell.angle_alpha   90.00
_cell.angle_beta   90.00
_cell.angle_gamma   90.00
#
_symmetry.space_group_name_H-M   'P 1'
#
loop_
_entity.id
_entity.type
_entity.pdbx_description
1 polymer ?
#
loop_
_entity_poly.entity_id
_entity_poly.type
_entity_poly.pdbx_seq_one_letter_code
_entity_poly.pdbx_strand_id
1 'polypeptide(L)'
;MDLLGLLLLLGQDATPPATSGITQEGIAVVAAEAAESANIFANCAGWWDFMATHERAAGRPASAEQFKNLGNGAQTAALWLHGQAYALTATKPARYGTWLPMVAPLREGAAIRAAAMAEHGKIDLVRSELQRCEALLESQQQAIDSIRKDSVQRELDASTSGH
;
A
#
# COMPACT_ATOMS: atom_id res chain seq x y z
N MET A 1 -16.79 10.81 -5.64
CA MET A 1 -16.08 11.08 -4.37
C MET A 1 -14.85 10.20 -4.40
N ASP A 2 -13.68 10.80 -4.28
CA ASP A 2 -12.40 10.11 -4.40
C ASP A 2 -12.11 9.29 -3.13
N LEU A 3 -11.69 8.03 -3.28
CA LEU A 3 -11.43 7.09 -2.18
C LEU A 3 -10.38 7.66 -1.21
N LEU A 4 -9.39 8.34 -1.79
CA LEU A 4 -8.38 9.12 -1.08
C LEU A 4 -8.98 10.27 -0.28
N GLY A 5 -9.99 10.94 -0.82
CA GLY A 5 -10.72 11.99 -0.13
C GLY A 5 -11.50 11.48 1.08
N LEU A 6 -12.08 10.28 0.99
CA LEU A 6 -12.79 9.65 2.12
C LEU A 6 -11.82 9.16 3.21
N LEU A 7 -10.69 8.57 2.81
CA LEU A 7 -9.63 8.13 3.72
C LEU A 7 -8.94 9.32 4.42
N LEU A 8 -8.76 10.45 3.73
CA LEU A 8 -8.24 11.70 4.30
C LEU A 8 -9.24 12.34 5.27
N LEU A 9 -10.55 12.32 4.97
CA LEU A 9 -11.60 12.83 5.86
C LEU A 9 -11.72 12.01 7.16
N LEU A 10 -11.43 10.70 7.10
CA LEU A 10 -11.43 9.82 8.27
C LEU A 10 -10.11 9.85 9.06
N GLY A 11 -9.04 10.41 8.46
CA GLY A 11 -7.72 10.55 9.08
C GLY A 11 -7.40 11.96 9.61
N GLN A 12 -8.30 12.92 9.47
CA GLN A 12 -8.15 14.25 10.07
C GLN A 12 -8.93 14.30 11.40
N ASP A 13 -8.27 14.80 12.47
CA ASP A 13 -8.89 15.28 13.71
C ASP A 13 -9.78 16.51 13.47
N ALA A 14 -10.73 16.39 12.54
CA ALA A 14 -11.85 17.28 12.43
C ALA A 14 -12.92 16.74 13.38
N THR A 15 -13.37 17.60 14.31
CA THR A 15 -14.68 17.51 14.96
C THR A 15 -15.66 16.70 14.10
N PRO A 16 -16.30 15.65 14.66
CA PRO A 16 -16.98 14.65 13.86
C PRO A 16 -17.93 15.37 12.90
N PRO A 17 -17.71 15.31 11.56
CA PRO A 17 -18.78 15.65 10.66
C PRO A 17 -19.93 14.73 11.06
N ALA A 18 -21.10 15.31 11.29
CA ALA A 18 -22.27 14.60 11.78
C ALA A 18 -22.36 13.24 11.06
N THR A 19 -22.17 12.16 11.82
CA THR A 19 -22.22 10.76 11.38
C THR A 19 -23.65 10.35 10.99
N SER A 20 -24.50 11.32 10.67
CA SER A 20 -25.83 11.14 10.09
C SER A 20 -25.69 10.85 8.61
N GLY A 21 -25.35 9.61 8.26
CA GLY A 21 -25.46 9.14 6.87
C GLY A 21 -24.60 7.95 6.46
N ILE A 22 -23.55 7.59 7.21
CA ILE A 22 -22.71 6.42 6.85
C ILE A 22 -23.36 5.16 7.43
N THR A 23 -23.91 4.33 6.54
CA THR A 23 -24.48 3.03 6.93
C THR A 23 -23.36 2.03 7.25
N GLN A 24 -23.66 1.03 8.09
CA GLN A 24 -22.75 -0.10 8.33
C GLN A 24 -22.32 -0.78 7.02
N GLU A 25 -23.22 -0.78 6.03
CA GLU A 25 -22.97 -1.26 4.67
C GLU A 25 -21.93 -0.38 3.95
N GLY A 26 -22.02 0.95 4.07
CA GLY A 26 -21.02 1.86 3.53
C GLY A 26 -19.62 1.66 4.12
N ILE A 27 -19.53 1.37 5.42
CA ILE A 27 -18.25 1.06 6.08
C ILE A 27 -17.67 -0.24 5.53
N ALA A 28 -18.50 -1.27 5.34
CA ALA A 28 -18.06 -2.55 4.80
C ALA A 28 -17.54 -2.43 3.36
N VAL A 29 -18.19 -1.61 2.52
CA VAL A 29 -17.72 -1.33 1.15
C VAL A 29 -16.34 -0.68 1.16
N VAL A 30 -16.16 0.39 1.94
CA VAL A 30 -14.87 1.10 2.01
C VAL A 30 -13.75 0.19 2.54
N ALA A 31 -14.05 -0.63 3.54
CA ALA A 31 -13.07 -1.60 4.05
C ALA A 31 -12.68 -2.65 3.00
N ALA A 32 -13.63 -3.11 2.18
CA ALA A 32 -13.35 -4.04 1.09
C ALA A 32 -12.51 -3.38 -0.02
N GLU A 33 -12.83 -2.16 -0.42
CA GLU A 33 -12.07 -1.39 -1.43
C GLU A 33 -10.63 -1.11 -0.97
N ALA A 34 -10.44 -0.83 0.31
CA ALA A 34 -9.11 -0.65 0.90
C ALA A 34 -8.32 -1.96 0.91
N ALA A 35 -8.96 -3.10 1.24
CA ALA A 35 -8.32 -4.41 1.19
C ALA A 35 -7.98 -4.85 -0.24
N GLU A 36 -8.83 -4.55 -1.23
CA GLU A 36 -8.55 -4.78 -2.63
C GLU A 36 -7.37 -3.93 -3.11
N SER A 37 -7.38 -2.64 -2.77
CA SER A 37 -6.26 -1.73 -3.06
C SER A 37 -4.96 -2.22 -2.43
N ALA A 38 -5.02 -2.76 -1.21
CA ALA A 38 -3.86 -3.36 -0.56
C ALA A 38 -3.26 -4.51 -1.38
N ASN A 39 -4.11 -5.38 -1.93
CA ASN A 39 -3.68 -6.47 -2.80
C ASN A 39 -3.02 -5.95 -4.08
N ILE A 40 -3.53 -4.87 -4.67
CA ILE A 40 -2.93 -4.25 -5.86
C ILE A 40 -1.51 -3.77 -5.53
N PHE A 41 -1.33 -3.02 -4.44
CA PHE A 41 0.01 -2.57 -4.01
C PHE A 41 0.94 -3.74 -3.67
N ALA A 42 0.44 -4.80 -3.06
CA ALA A 42 1.22 -6.00 -2.79
C ALA A 42 1.74 -6.66 -4.08
N ASN A 43 0.90 -6.73 -5.13
CA ASN A 43 1.33 -7.22 -6.43
C ASN A 43 2.37 -6.29 -7.07
N CYS A 44 2.16 -4.97 -7.01
CA CYS A 44 3.14 -4.00 -7.52
C CYS A 44 4.49 -4.10 -6.80
N ALA A 45 4.51 -4.43 -5.51
CA ALA A 45 5.75 -4.70 -4.80
C ALA A 45 6.57 -5.83 -5.45
N GLY A 46 5.90 -6.86 -5.96
CA GLY A 46 6.54 -7.98 -6.67
C GLY A 46 7.00 -7.63 -8.07
N TRP A 47 6.22 -6.85 -8.82
CA TRP A 47 6.63 -6.33 -10.12
C TRP A 47 7.90 -5.47 -10.02
N TRP A 48 8.00 -4.65 -8.97
CA TRP A 48 9.21 -3.88 -8.69
C TRP A 48 10.39 -4.75 -8.27
N ASP A 49 10.18 -5.82 -7.51
CA ASP A 49 11.24 -6.78 -7.19
C ASP A 49 11.76 -7.52 -8.44
N PHE A 50 10.88 -7.83 -9.40
CA PHE A 50 11.28 -8.37 -10.69
C PHE A 50 12.20 -7.39 -11.45
N MET A 51 11.79 -6.12 -11.55
CA MET A 51 12.63 -5.10 -12.19
C MET A 51 13.97 -4.91 -11.47
N ALA A 52 13.96 -4.89 -10.14
CA ALA A 52 15.18 -4.79 -9.34
C ALA A 52 16.15 -5.95 -9.64
N THR A 53 15.62 -7.16 -9.77
CA THR A 53 16.40 -8.36 -10.10
C THR A 53 16.98 -8.27 -11.50
N HIS A 54 16.16 -7.86 -12.48
CA HIS A 54 16.59 -7.73 -13.88
C HIS A 54 17.66 -6.65 -14.07
N GLU A 55 17.49 -5.48 -13.46
CA GLU A 55 18.48 -4.39 -13.48
C GLU A 55 19.80 -4.81 -12.84
N ARG A 56 19.74 -5.55 -11.72
CA ARG A 56 20.94 -6.07 -11.06
C ARG A 56 21.68 -7.05 -11.96
N ALA A 57 20.96 -7.99 -12.59
CA ALA A 57 21.53 -8.95 -13.53
C ALA A 57 22.17 -8.26 -14.75
N ALA A 58 21.63 -7.11 -15.16
CA ALA A 58 22.15 -6.30 -16.25
C ALA A 58 23.26 -5.31 -15.84
N GLY A 59 23.77 -5.39 -14.61
CA GLY A 59 24.87 -4.54 -14.13
C GLY A 59 24.47 -3.08 -13.86
N ARG A 60 23.19 -2.81 -13.59
CA ARG A 60 22.66 -1.46 -13.30
C ARG A 60 22.22 -1.35 -11.82
N PRO A 61 23.18 -1.25 -10.87
CA PRO A 61 22.89 -1.35 -9.44
C PRO A 61 22.02 -0.21 -8.89
N ALA A 62 22.19 1.03 -9.38
CA ALA A 62 21.40 2.16 -8.94
C ALA A 62 19.91 2.00 -9.29
N SER A 63 19.62 1.59 -10.54
CA SER A 63 18.26 1.25 -10.97
C SER A 63 17.67 0.09 -10.15
N ALA A 64 18.48 -0.94 -9.89
CA ALA A 64 18.06 -2.07 -9.08
C ALA A 64 17.65 -1.66 -7.66
N GLU A 65 18.42 -0.77 -7.04
CA GLU A 65 18.10 -0.21 -5.72
C GLU A 65 16.86 0.68 -5.76
N GLN A 66 16.72 1.53 -6.78
CA GLN A 66 15.52 2.33 -6.98
C GLN A 66 14.26 1.46 -7.05
N PHE A 67 14.26 0.43 -7.91
CA PHE A 67 13.11 -0.48 -7.99
C PHE A 67 12.89 -1.24 -6.69
N LYS A 68 13.94 -1.65 -5.98
CA LYS A 68 13.77 -2.30 -4.67
C LYS A 68 13.07 -1.38 -3.68
N ASN A 69 13.41 -0.10 -3.67
CA ASN A 69 12.78 0.91 -2.82
C ASN A 69 11.32 1.17 -3.21
N LEU A 70 11.01 1.19 -4.51
CA LEU A 70 9.62 1.22 -4.99
C LEU A 70 8.83 0.00 -4.48
N GLY A 71 9.41 -1.19 -4.54
CA GLY A 71 8.81 -2.41 -4.01
C GLY A 71 8.56 -2.35 -2.50
N ASN A 72 9.51 -1.82 -1.75
CA ASN A 72 9.35 -1.64 -0.29
C ASN A 72 8.25 -0.62 0.05
N GLY A 73 8.17 0.48 -0.69
CA GLY A 73 7.10 1.46 -0.50
C GLY A 73 5.73 0.90 -0.86
N ALA A 74 5.61 0.10 -1.92
CA ALA A 74 4.35 -0.54 -2.30
C ALA A 74 3.90 -1.57 -1.24
N GLN A 75 4.82 -2.38 -0.71
CA GLN A 75 4.50 -3.25 0.44
C GLN A 75 4.02 -2.43 1.64
N THR A 76 4.68 -1.31 1.91
CA THR A 76 4.32 -0.44 3.04
C THR A 76 2.91 0.14 2.88
N ALA A 77 2.56 0.61 1.68
CA ALA A 77 1.21 1.07 1.35
C ALA A 77 0.18 -0.05 1.51
N ALA A 78 0.48 -1.27 1.06
CA ALA A 78 -0.41 -2.43 1.23
C ALA A 78 -0.69 -2.75 2.71
N LEU A 79 0.35 -2.77 3.55
CA LEU A 79 0.20 -3.03 4.98
C LEU A 79 -0.60 -1.93 5.68
N TRP A 80 -0.40 -0.67 5.28
CA TRP A 80 -1.18 0.45 5.80
C TRP A 80 -2.65 0.37 5.40
N LEU A 81 -2.97 0.08 4.13
CA LEU A 81 -4.35 -0.06 3.66
C LEU A 81 -5.10 -1.19 4.37
N HIS A 82 -4.45 -2.33 4.63
CA HIS A 82 -5.05 -3.36 5.49
C HIS A 82 -5.29 -2.87 6.92
N GLY A 83 -4.38 -2.05 7.45
CA GLY A 83 -4.56 -1.39 8.75
C GLY A 83 -5.76 -0.46 8.77
N GLN A 84 -5.93 0.37 7.75
CA GLN A 84 -7.07 1.27 7.62
C GLN A 84 -8.38 0.49 7.50
N ALA A 85 -8.44 -0.53 6.64
CA ALA A 85 -9.61 -1.39 6.48
C ALA A 85 -10.01 -2.06 7.80
N TYR A 86 -9.03 -2.53 8.57
CA TYR A 86 -9.26 -3.12 9.88
C TYR A 86 -9.76 -2.08 10.90
N ALA A 87 -9.16 -0.89 10.95
CA ALA A 87 -9.54 0.18 11.87
C ALA A 87 -11.00 0.62 11.71
N LEU A 88 -11.57 0.51 10.51
CA LEU A 88 -12.98 0.83 10.24
C LEU A 88 -13.97 -0.13 10.92
N THR A 89 -13.55 -1.35 11.25
CA THR A 89 -14.44 -2.41 11.76
C THR A 89 -14.02 -2.96 13.13
N ALA A 90 -12.78 -2.68 13.55
CA ALA A 90 -12.20 -3.26 14.75
C ALA A 90 -12.38 -2.38 15.99
N THR A 91 -12.44 -3.04 17.15
CA THR A 91 -12.50 -2.38 18.47
C THR A 91 -11.13 -2.21 19.12
N LYS A 92 -10.07 -2.77 18.52
CA LYS A 92 -8.70 -2.73 19.04
C LYS A 92 -7.71 -2.40 17.93
N PRO A 93 -6.63 -1.65 18.23
CA PRO A 93 -5.59 -1.38 17.26
C PRO A 93 -4.75 -2.63 16.95
N ALA A 94 -4.25 -2.71 15.72
CA ALA A 94 -3.31 -3.76 15.29
C ALA A 94 -2.09 -3.13 14.59
N ARG A 95 -0.93 -3.77 14.73
CA ARG A 95 0.32 -3.32 14.08
C ARG A 95 0.31 -3.68 12.61
N TYR A 96 0.90 -2.84 11.75
CA TYR A 96 1.03 -3.09 10.30
C TYR A 96 1.62 -4.47 9.95
N GLY A 97 2.57 -4.95 10.75
CA GLY A 97 3.16 -6.29 10.57
C GLY A 97 2.17 -7.46 10.65
N THR A 98 0.98 -7.27 11.24
CA THR A 98 -0.07 -8.31 11.35
C THR A 98 -0.53 -8.80 9.98
N TRP A 99 -0.48 -7.93 8.97
CA TRP A 99 -0.97 -8.23 7.62
C TRP A 99 0.14 -8.73 6.67
N LEU A 100 1.38 -8.87 7.15
CA LEU A 100 2.48 -9.44 6.36
C LEU A 100 2.15 -10.81 5.75
N PRO A 101 1.49 -11.76 6.45
CA PRO A 101 1.12 -13.04 5.85
C PRO A 101 0.16 -12.95 4.66
N MET A 102 -0.55 -11.83 4.48
CA MET A 102 -1.39 -11.60 3.29
C MET A 102 -0.64 -10.86 2.18
N VAL A 103 0.27 -9.96 2.55
CA VAL A 103 1.02 -9.13 1.58
C VAL A 103 2.22 -9.87 0.99
N ALA A 104 2.99 -10.59 1.81
CA ALA A 104 4.23 -11.22 1.37
C ALA A 104 4.03 -12.28 0.26
N PRO A 105 3.04 -13.18 0.33
CA PRO A 105 2.80 -14.14 -0.73
C PRO A 105 2.38 -13.49 -2.06
N LEU A 106 1.64 -12.38 -2.01
CA LEU A 106 1.26 -11.63 -3.22
C LEU A 106 2.47 -10.97 -3.88
N ARG A 107 3.35 -10.36 -3.07
CA ARG A 107 4.61 -9.77 -3.53
C ARG A 107 5.50 -10.83 -4.19
N GLU A 108 5.72 -11.95 -3.52
CA GLU A 108 6.53 -13.05 -4.05
C GLU A 108 5.89 -13.64 -5.32
N GLY A 109 4.59 -13.93 -5.27
CA GLY A 109 3.85 -14.49 -6.40
C GLY A 109 3.86 -13.58 -7.62
N ALA A 110 3.76 -12.26 -7.45
CA ALA A 110 3.85 -11.31 -8.57
C ALA A 110 5.25 -11.28 -9.20
N ALA A 111 6.32 -11.32 -8.39
CA ALA A 111 7.68 -11.41 -8.91
C ALA A 111 7.91 -12.70 -9.72
N ILE A 112 7.41 -13.84 -9.22
CA ILE A 112 7.48 -15.14 -9.92
C ILE A 112 6.67 -15.09 -11.23
N ARG A 113 5.45 -14.55 -11.21
CA ARG A 113 4.64 -14.40 -12.43
C ARG A 113 5.33 -13.51 -13.46
N ALA A 114 5.94 -12.42 -13.04
CA ALA A 114 6.70 -11.53 -13.91
C ALA A 114 7.88 -12.25 -14.58
N ALA A 115 8.65 -13.01 -13.80
CA ALA A 115 9.75 -13.82 -14.31
C ALA A 115 9.26 -14.87 -15.32
N ALA A 116 8.20 -15.61 -14.99
CA ALA A 116 7.62 -16.59 -15.91
C ALA A 116 7.13 -15.93 -17.21
N MET A 117 6.46 -14.78 -17.14
CA MET A 117 6.05 -14.04 -18.34
C MET A 117 7.26 -13.64 -19.21
N ALA A 118 8.34 -13.17 -18.58
CA ALA A 118 9.56 -12.81 -19.29
C ALA A 118 10.24 -14.02 -19.95
N GLU A 119 10.34 -15.16 -19.26
CA GLU A 119 10.86 -16.43 -19.80
C GLU A 119 10.07 -16.90 -21.02
N HIS A 120 8.75 -16.71 -21.00
CA HIS A 120 7.86 -17.03 -22.12
C HIS A 120 7.81 -15.94 -23.22
N GLY A 121 8.68 -14.93 -23.16
CA GLY A 121 8.74 -13.85 -24.16
C GLY A 121 7.54 -12.91 -24.15
N LYS A 122 6.70 -12.93 -23.10
CA LYS A 122 5.49 -12.10 -22.96
C LYS A 122 5.81 -10.70 -22.43
N ILE A 123 6.79 -10.04 -23.04
CA ILE A 123 7.33 -8.76 -22.55
C ILE A 123 6.29 -7.63 -22.55
N ASP A 124 5.33 -7.65 -23.49
CA ASP A 124 4.28 -6.65 -23.53
C ASP A 124 3.31 -6.74 -22.34
N LEU A 125 3.07 -7.95 -21.82
CA LEU A 125 2.28 -8.12 -20.59
C LEU A 125 3.04 -7.60 -19.38
N VAL A 126 4.33 -7.90 -19.28
CA VAL A 126 5.20 -7.35 -18.23
C VAL A 126 5.19 -5.82 -18.28
N ARG A 127 5.32 -5.23 -19.47
CA ARG A 127 5.25 -3.76 -19.65
C ARG A 127 3.90 -3.20 -19.22
N SER A 128 2.79 -3.84 -19.59
CA SER A 128 1.45 -3.37 -19.21
C SER A 128 1.25 -3.38 -17.69
N GLU A 129 1.72 -4.42 -17.01
CA GLU A 129 1.64 -4.52 -15.54
C GLU A 129 2.52 -3.47 -14.86
N LEU A 130 3.72 -3.22 -15.38
CA LEU A 130 4.58 -2.14 -14.87
C LEU A 130 3.93 -0.77 -15.03
N GLN A 131 3.33 -0.47 -16.18
CA GLN A 131 2.60 0.78 -16.39
C GLN A 131 1.43 0.95 -15.41
N ARG A 132 0.72 -0.13 -15.08
CA ARG A 132 -0.32 -0.10 -14.04
C ARG A 132 0.28 0.26 -12.67
N CYS A 133 1.44 -0.29 -12.33
CA CYS A 133 2.12 0.02 -11.08
C CYS A 133 2.71 1.44 -11.07
N GLU A 134 3.19 1.95 -12.21
CA GLU A 134 3.64 3.34 -12.35
C GLU A 134 2.51 4.33 -12.08
N ALA A 135 1.31 4.05 -12.57
CA ALA A 135 0.12 4.88 -12.34
C ALA A 135 -0.28 4.98 -10.85
N LEU A 136 0.24 4.10 -10.00
CA LEU A 136 -0.03 4.08 -8.57
C LEU A 136 1.06 4.74 -7.72
N LEU A 137 2.15 5.23 -8.32
CA LEU A 137 3.27 5.82 -7.58
C LEU A 137 2.87 7.05 -6.77
N GLU A 138 1.95 7.88 -7.29
CA GLU A 138 1.44 9.03 -6.56
C GLU A 138 0.66 8.58 -5.31
N SER A 139 -0.28 7.63 -5.47
CA SER A 139 -1.04 7.06 -4.36
C SER A 139 -0.16 6.34 -3.34
N GLN A 140 0.91 5.67 -3.81
CA GLN A 140 1.93 5.08 -2.94
C GLN A 140 2.61 6.15 -2.08
N GLN A 141 3.02 7.25 -2.70
CA GLN A 141 3.68 8.35 -2.00
C GLN A 141 2.74 9.00 -0.98
N GLN A 142 1.48 9.22 -1.35
CA GLN A 142 0.44 9.73 -0.44
C GLN A 142 0.23 8.79 0.76
N ALA A 143 0.18 7.48 0.55
CA ALA A 143 0.08 6.51 1.66
C ALA A 143 1.29 6.59 2.59
N ILE A 144 2.51 6.68 2.04
CA ILE A 144 3.74 6.83 2.84
C ILE A 144 3.71 8.13 3.66
N ASP A 145 3.26 9.23 3.07
CA ASP A 145 3.19 10.52 3.76
C ASP A 145 2.11 10.53 4.84
N SER A 146 0.99 9.84 4.63
CA SER A 146 -0.02 9.60 5.67
C SER A 146 0.54 8.78 6.84
N ILE A 147 1.28 7.70 6.57
CA ILE A 147 1.94 6.89 7.61
C ILE A 147 2.92 7.74 8.43
N ARG A 148 3.70 8.60 7.78
CA ARG A 148 4.63 9.51 8.46
C ARG A 148 3.89 10.48 9.37
N LYS A 149 2.80 11.08 8.89
CA LYS A 149 1.97 11.97 9.72
C LYS A 149 1.38 11.21 10.91
N ASP A 150 0.81 10.04 10.71
CA ASP A 150 0.24 9.22 11.79
C ASP A 150 1.25 8.77 12.85
N SER A 151 2.48 8.48 12.45
CA SER A 151 3.55 8.05 13.38
C SER A 151 4.14 9.23 14.14
N VAL A 152 4.47 10.31 13.42
CA VAL A 152 4.98 11.55 14.03
C VAL A 152 3.94 12.17 14.96
N GLN A 153 2.68 12.24 14.54
CA GLN A 153 1.60 12.80 15.38
C GLN A 153 1.39 11.95 16.64
N ARG A 154 1.38 10.62 16.53
CA ARG A 154 1.29 9.74 17.71
C ARG A 154 2.46 9.92 18.68
N GLU A 155 3.68 10.12 18.18
CA GLU A 155 4.85 10.38 19.02
C GLU A 155 4.76 11.76 19.70
N LEU A 156 4.29 12.77 18.97
CA LEU A 156 4.04 14.10 19.52
C LEU A 156 2.93 14.06 20.60
N ASP A 157 1.82 13.38 20.35
CA ASP A 157 0.71 13.24 21.31
C ASP A 157 1.14 12.46 22.55
N ALA A 158 1.93 11.40 22.39
CA ALA A 158 2.51 10.63 23.51
C ALA A 158 3.50 11.46 24.34
N SER A 159 4.27 12.36 23.71
CA SER A 159 5.19 13.27 24.41
C SER A 159 4.48 14.41 25.15
N THR A 160 3.28 14.81 24.68
CA THR A 160 2.50 15.91 25.26
C THR A 160 1.55 15.44 26.37
N SER A 161 1.17 14.17 26.38
CA SER A 161 0.28 13.55 27.40
C SER A 161 1.03 13.12 28.68
N GLY A 162 2.33 13.39 28.78
CA GLY A 162 3.20 13.06 29.91
C GLY A 162 3.42 14.20 30.91
N HIS A 163 2.56 15.22 30.94
CA HIS A 163 2.57 16.33 31.89
C HIS A 163 1.24 16.47 32.64
#